data_AF-A0A4S2Q1Z9-F1
#
_entry.id   AF-A0A4S2Q1Z9-F1
#
_cell.length_a   1.000
_cell.length_b   1.000
_cell.length_c   1.000
_cell.angle_alpha   90.00
_cell.angle_beta   90.00
_cell.angle_gamma   90.00
#
_symmetry.space_group_name_H-M   'P 1'
#
loop_
_entity.id
_entity.type
_entity.pdbx_description
1 polymer ?
#
loop_
_entity_poly.entity_id
_entity_poly.type
_entity_poly.pdbx_seq_one_letter_code
_entity_poly.pdbx_strand_id
1 'polypeptide(L)'
;MFVNGHIKRLNTIACQDTDDWYLDGYRVGKDFSTYRENQLNQRIQFCGEATSTQRKAWGDGYLVGYKKVAKQNKKSKRSKKS
;
A
#
# COMPACT_ATOMS: atom_id res chain seq x y z
N MET A 1 24.92 -13.03 -7.00
CA MET A 1 23.49 -12.96 -6.62
C MET A 1 22.90 -11.75 -7.32
N PHE A 2 22.29 -11.93 -8.50
CA PHE A 2 21.92 -10.82 -9.38
C PHE A 2 20.62 -10.17 -8.92
N VAL A 3 20.70 -8.87 -8.63
CA VAL A 3 19.56 -8.02 -8.30
C VAL A 3 19.11 -7.32 -9.57
N ASN A 4 18.40 -8.03 -10.45
CA ASN A 4 17.84 -7.42 -11.66
C ASN A 4 16.48 -6.78 -11.38
N GLY A 5 16.43 -5.45 -11.57
CA GLY A 5 15.41 -4.74 -12.33
C GLY A 5 14.00 -4.57 -11.74
N HIS A 6 13.66 -3.31 -11.43
CA HIS A 6 12.30 -2.76 -11.30
C HIS A 6 11.55 -3.06 -9.99
N ILE A 7 11.82 -2.21 -8.99
CA ILE A 7 11.09 -2.07 -7.71
C ILE A 7 11.00 -3.38 -6.92
N LYS A 8 12.11 -3.74 -6.28
CA LYS A 8 12.04 -4.57 -5.07
C LYS A 8 11.15 -3.84 -4.06
N ARG A 9 9.89 -4.28 -3.90
CA ARG A 9 9.13 -3.99 -2.68
C ARG A 9 10.04 -4.47 -1.56
N LEU A 10 10.51 -3.56 -0.70
CA LEU A 10 11.31 -3.94 0.45
C LEU A 10 10.54 -5.05 1.17
N ASN A 11 11.11 -6.25 1.23
CA ASN A 11 10.66 -7.36 2.07
C ASN A 11 10.93 -7.02 3.55
N THR A 12 10.54 -5.83 3.99
CA THR A 12 10.48 -5.40 5.39
C THR A 12 9.01 -5.42 5.80
N ILE A 13 8.38 -6.58 5.59
CA ILE A 13 6.98 -6.78 5.90
C ILE A 13 6.96 -7.89 6.94
N ALA A 14 7.16 -7.53 8.21
CA ALA A 14 6.97 -8.46 9.29
C ALA A 14 5.49 -8.80 9.39
N CYS A 15 5.18 -10.10 9.30
CA CYS A 15 3.81 -10.56 9.35
C CYS A 15 3.14 -10.30 10.70
N GLN A 16 3.94 -10.26 11.78
CA GLN A 16 3.45 -10.04 13.14
C GLN A 16 3.41 -8.57 13.55
N ASP A 17 4.04 -7.66 12.80
CA ASP A 17 4.10 -6.25 13.15
C ASP A 17 2.94 -5.46 12.51
N THR A 18 2.06 -4.90 13.34
CA THR A 18 0.89 -4.13 12.89
C THR A 18 1.31 -2.85 12.15
N ASP A 19 2.44 -2.24 12.50
CA ASP A 19 2.91 -1.03 11.84
C ASP A 19 3.31 -1.31 10.39
N ASP A 20 3.92 -2.47 10.13
CA ASP A 20 4.21 -2.92 8.77
C ASP A 20 2.94 -3.17 7.95
N TRP A 21 1.84 -3.59 8.58
CA TRP A 21 0.53 -3.69 7.91
C TRP A 21 0.04 -2.32 7.47
N TYR A 22 0.12 -1.32 8.34
CA TYR A 22 -0.25 0.05 8.01
C TYR A 22 0.62 0.64 6.88
N LEU A 23 1.95 0.52 6.98
CA LEU A 23 2.89 1.10 6.02
C LEU A 23 2.73 0.49 4.61
N ASP A 24 2.52 -0.82 4.53
CA ASP A 24 2.26 -1.47 3.26
C ASP A 24 0.93 -1.04 2.65
N GLY A 25 -0.13 -0.98 3.47
CA GLY A 25 -1.42 -0.44 3.07
C GLY A 25 -1.26 0.96 2.48
N TYR A 26 -0.57 1.85 3.19
CA TYR A 26 -0.29 3.22 2.74
C TYR A 26 0.43 3.27 1.40
N ARG A 27 1.46 2.43 1.21
CA ARG A 27 2.18 2.36 -0.06
C ARG A 27 1.30 1.84 -1.20
N VAL A 28 0.49 0.80 -0.96
CA VAL A 28 -0.45 0.27 -1.94
C VAL A 28 -1.50 1.31 -2.32
N GLY A 29 -2.07 2.01 -1.34
CA GLY A 29 -3.03 3.09 -1.60
C GLY A 29 -2.43 4.21 -2.42
N LYS A 30 -1.12 4.46 -2.28
CA LYS A 30 -0.40 5.50 -3.03
C LYS A 30 -0.05 5.08 -4.45
N ASP A 31 0.48 3.88 -4.64
CA ASP A 31 1.11 3.50 -5.92
C ASP A 31 0.27 2.47 -6.72
N PHE A 32 -0.63 1.73 -6.06
CA PHE A 32 -1.34 0.57 -6.62
C PHE A 32 -2.84 0.55 -6.25
N SER A 33 -3.48 1.71 -6.16
CA SER A 33 -4.86 1.83 -5.65
C SER A 33 -5.91 1.02 -6.43
N THR A 34 -5.66 0.70 -7.69
CA THR A 34 -6.57 -0.13 -8.50
C THR A 34 -6.57 -1.61 -8.08
N TYR A 35 -5.55 -2.07 -7.36
CA TYR A 35 -5.34 -3.49 -7.03
C TYR A 35 -5.48 -3.78 -5.53
N ARG A 36 -6.25 -2.98 -4.79
CA ARG A 36 -6.39 -3.08 -3.33
C ARG A 36 -6.55 -4.52 -2.83
N GLU A 37 -7.57 -5.23 -3.31
CA GLU A 37 -7.90 -6.57 -2.83
C GLU A 37 -6.82 -7.59 -3.20
N ASN A 38 -6.31 -7.53 -4.43
CA ASN A 38 -5.24 -8.40 -4.88
C ASN A 38 -3.98 -8.24 -4.01
N GLN A 39 -3.58 -7.00 -3.69
CA GLN A 39 -2.39 -6.74 -2.87
C GLN A 39 -2.58 -7.17 -1.40
N LEU A 40 -3.77 -6.99 -0.84
CA LEU A 40 -4.08 -7.47 0.50
C LEU A 40 -4.05 -9.00 0.55
N ASN A 41 -4.65 -9.67 -0.44
CA ASN A 41 -4.67 -11.13 -0.52
C ASN A 41 -3.27 -11.71 -0.68
N GLN A 42 -2.42 -11.11 -1.52
CA GLN A 42 -1.02 -11.52 -1.64
C GLN A 42 -0.28 -11.44 -0.30
N ARG A 43 -0.53 -10.38 0.49
CA ARG A 43 0.07 -10.25 1.82
C ARG A 43 -0.45 -11.30 2.80
N ILE A 44 -1.76 -11.54 2.83
CA ILE A 44 -2.36 -12.57 3.68
C ILE A 44 -1.80 -13.94 3.33
N GLN A 45 -1.69 -14.27 2.04
CA GLN A 45 -1.09 -15.53 1.58
C GLN A 45 0.38 -15.64 1.96
N PHE A 46 1.16 -14.56 1.83
CA PHE A 46 2.56 -14.53 2.25
C PHE A 46 2.74 -14.76 3.75
N CYS A 47 1.85 -14.17 4.57
CA CYS A 47 1.88 -14.31 6.02
C CYS A 47 1.16 -15.57 6.55
N GLY A 48 0.52 -16.35 5.68
CA GLY A 48 -0.33 -17.49 6.03
C GLY A 48 -1.68 -17.07 6.62
N GLU A 49 -1.68 -16.09 7.51
CA GLU A 49 -2.87 -15.55 8.14
C GLU A 49 -2.74 -14.05 8.43
N ALA A 50 -3.88 -13.45 8.77
CA ALA A 50 -3.92 -12.07 9.23
C ALA A 50 -4.97 -11.92 10.32
N THR A 51 -4.65 -11.18 11.36
CA THR A 51 -5.61 -10.82 12.39
C THR A 51 -6.56 -9.72 11.90
N SER A 52 -7.67 -9.51 12.60
CA SER A 52 -8.57 -8.38 12.36
C SER A 52 -7.84 -7.03 12.51
N THR A 53 -6.97 -6.91 13.52
CA THR A 53 -6.14 -5.73 13.78
C THR A 53 -5.24 -5.40 12.60
N GLN A 54 -4.56 -6.41 12.06
CA GLN A 54 -3.66 -6.27 10.92
C GLN A 54 -4.39 -5.87 9.64
N ARG A 55 -5.52 -6.52 9.33
CA ARG A 55 -6.37 -6.14 8.19
C ARG A 55 -6.88 -4.70 8.33
N LYS A 56 -7.26 -4.28 9.54
CA LYS A 56 -7.70 -2.91 9.81
C LYS A 56 -6.56 -1.91 9.60
N ALA A 57 -5.39 -2.15 10.19
CA ALA A 57 -4.21 -1.29 10.05
C ALA A 57 -3.83 -1.09 8.58
N TRP A 58 -3.80 -2.17 7.80
CA TRP A 58 -3.56 -2.10 6.36
C TRP A 58 -4.62 -1.30 5.61
N GLY A 59 -5.90 -1.51 5.93
CA GLY A 59 -7.00 -0.74 5.35
C GLY A 59 -6.90 0.76 5.65
N ASP A 60 -6.57 1.10 6.90
CA ASP A 60 -6.41 2.48 7.35
C ASP A 60 -5.24 3.15 6.60
N GLY A 61 -4.09 2.47 6.51
CA GLY A 61 -2.94 2.92 5.73
C GLY A 61 -3.32 3.17 4.26
N TYR A 62 -3.99 2.19 3.63
CA TYR A 62 -4.44 2.28 2.24
C TYR A 62 -5.29 3.52 1.98
N LEU A 63 -6.27 3.79 2.84
CA LEU A 63 -7.12 4.96 2.69
C LEU A 63 -6.33 6.27 2.76
N VAL A 64 -5.33 6.36 3.63
CA VAL A 64 -4.47 7.55 3.75
C VAL A 64 -3.61 7.72 2.49
N GLY A 65 -2.99 6.64 2.01
CA GLY A 65 -2.21 6.65 0.77
C GLY A 65 -3.03 7.08 -0.44
N TYR A 66 -4.21 6.48 -0.61
CA TYR A 66 -5.14 6.76 -1.70
C TYR A 66 -5.61 8.22 -1.70
N LYS A 67 -5.98 8.76 -0.53
CA LYS A 67 -6.40 10.16 -0.38
C LYS A 67 -5.29 11.13 -0.77
N LYS A 68 -4.01 10.81 -0.52
CA LYS A 68 -2.89 11.66 -0.95
C LYS A 68 -2.77 11.74 -2.47
N VAL A 69 -2.91 10.61 -3.18
CA VAL A 69 -2.89 10.57 -4.65
C VAL A 69 -4.07 11.35 -5.22
N ALA A 70 -5.27 11.14 -4.68
CA ALA A 70 -6.47 11.85 -5.11
C ALA A 70 -6.33 13.38 -4.96
N LYS A 71 -5.68 13.83 -3.86
CA LYS A 71 -5.39 15.26 -3.64
C LYS A 71 -4.33 15.80 -4.61
N GLN A 72 -3.29 15.02 -4.92
CA GLN A 72 -2.26 15.42 -5.89
C GLN A 72 -2.81 15.52 -7.32
N ASN A 73 -3.64 14.57 -7.74
CA ASN A 73 -4.31 14.62 -9.04
C ASN A 73 -5.25 15.82 -9.18
N LYS A 74 -5.92 16.25 -8.10
CA LYS A 74 -6.72 17.49 -8.09
C LYS A 74 -5.86 18.75 -8.20
N LYS A 75 -4.69 18.81 -7.54
CA LYS A 75 -3.75 19.95 -7.67
C LYS A 75 -3.16 20.07 -9.08
N SER A 76 -2.75 18.94 -9.68
CA SER A 76 -2.22 18.89 -11.05
C SER A 76 -3.24 19.39 -12.09
N LYS A 77 -4.51 18.99 -11.98
CA LYS A 77 -5.58 19.48 -12.87
C LYS A 77 -5.88 20.98 -12.70
N ARG A 78 -5.68 21.55 -11.51
CA ARG A 78 -5.92 22.99 -11.26
C ARG A 78 -4.76 23.86 -11.77
N SER A 79 -3.55 23.33 -11.84
CA SER A 79 -2.37 24.03 -12.38
C SER A 79 -2.33 24.08 -13.91
N LYS A 80 -2.99 23.15 -14.63
CA LYS A 80 -3.03 23.13 -16.11
C LYS A 80 -4.12 24.02 -16.73
N LYS A 81 -4.90 24.73 -15.90
CA LYS A 81 -6.00 25.60 -16.34
C LYS A 81 -5.73 27.08 -16.07
N SER A 82 -4.48 27.45 -15.81
CA SER A 82 -4.03 28.84 -15.62
C SER A 82 -3.03 29.24 -16.68
#